data_AF-A0A348HI81-F1
#
_entry.id   AF-A0A348HI81-F1
#
_cell.length_a   1.000
_cell.length_b   1.000
_cell.length_c   1.000
_cell.angle_alpha   90.00
_cell.angle_beta   90.00
_cell.angle_gamma   90.00
#
_symmetry.space_group_name_H-M   'P 1'
#
loop_
_entity.id
_entity.type
_entity.pdbx_description
1 polymer ?
#
loop_
_entity_poly.entity_id
_entity_poly.type
_entity_poly.pdbx_seq_one_letter_code
_entity_poly.pdbx_strand_id
1 'polypeptide(L)'
;MNVKTYSIVDDQGKYMGYQESNIVPEGSHFIDMAPPSLSEGQQAIWNGQVWHIFRDNEGVDIAKNKAIDAIDSAADGARARDQSVGQLLDIEYQQVIEAHGRWYADGYDETKCPEEIKAWADAEGVTPLQAAQEIAEAAAHREEVIRQIRSIRLAGKAAVRAAADDADFTAIAGPFIDQLNHIGDTTIAAA
;
A
#
# COMPACT_ATOMS: atom_id res chain seq x y z
N MET A 1 36.13 -27.25 -20.46
CA MET A 1 36.16 -27.26 -21.94
C MET A 1 34.70 -27.16 -22.37
N ASN A 2 34.28 -26.06 -22.99
CA ASN A 2 32.88 -25.85 -23.39
C ASN A 2 32.58 -26.67 -24.64
N VAL A 3 31.93 -27.83 -24.47
CA VAL A 3 31.40 -28.62 -25.57
C VAL A 3 30.13 -27.94 -26.07
N LYS A 4 30.06 -27.66 -27.37
CA LYS A 4 28.85 -27.13 -28.00
C LYS A 4 28.19 -28.24 -28.81
N THR A 5 26.87 -28.32 -28.69
CA THR A 5 26.03 -29.25 -29.45
C THR A 5 25.54 -28.53 -30.72
N TYR A 6 25.73 -29.14 -31.88
CA TYR A 6 25.37 -28.58 -33.19
C TYR A 6 24.29 -29.40 -33.86
N SER A 7 23.39 -28.73 -34.57
CA SER A 7 22.45 -29.37 -35.52
C SER A 7 23.10 -29.42 -36.89
N ILE A 8 23.09 -30.60 -37.53
CA ILE A 8 23.59 -30.79 -38.89
C ILE A 8 22.39 -30.72 -39.83
N VAL A 9 22.51 -29.91 -40.89
CA VAL A 9 21.53 -29.83 -41.97
C VAL A 9 22.20 -30.11 -43.31
N ASP A 10 21.45 -30.61 -44.30
CA ASP A 10 21.93 -30.77 -45.67
C ASP A 10 21.93 -29.44 -46.45
N ASP A 11 22.43 -29.46 -47.68
CA ASP A 11 22.54 -28.29 -48.57
C ASP A 11 21.17 -27.67 -48.95
N GLN A 12 20.07 -28.35 -48.63
CA GLN A 12 18.69 -27.87 -48.80
C GLN A 12 18.08 -27.40 -47.48
N GLY A 13 18.85 -27.37 -46.39
CA GLY A 13 18.41 -26.95 -45.06
C GLY A 13 17.60 -28.00 -44.30
N LYS A 14 17.56 -29.25 -44.77
CA LYS A 14 16.83 -30.33 -44.09
C LYS A 14 17.66 -30.85 -42.91
N TYR A 15 17.00 -31.03 -41.76
CA TYR A 15 17.62 -31.53 -40.54
C TYR A 15 18.11 -32.99 -40.65
N MET A 16 19.37 -33.23 -40.27
CA MET A 16 20.08 -34.50 -40.42
C MET A 16 20.61 -35.10 -39.10
N GLY A 17 20.56 -34.37 -37.97
CA GLY A 17 20.94 -34.89 -36.65
C GLY A 17 21.72 -33.91 -35.77
N TYR A 18 22.26 -34.39 -34.64
CA TYR A 18 23.11 -33.60 -33.73
C TYR A 18 24.54 -34.15 -33.66
N GLN A 19 25.53 -33.28 -33.46
CA GLN A 19 26.90 -33.65 -33.10
C GLN A 19 27.45 -32.73 -32.00
N GLU A 20 28.18 -33.30 -31.05
CA GLU A 20 28.95 -32.56 -30.06
C GLU A 20 30.41 -32.45 -30.51
N SER A 21 30.92 -31.23 -30.67
CA SER A 21 32.30 -31.00 -31.13
C SER A 21 32.82 -29.63 -30.66
N ASN A 22 34.14 -29.44 -30.68
CA ASN A 22 34.78 -28.15 -30.42
C ASN A 22 35.27 -27.46 -31.70
N ILE A 23 35.00 -28.06 -32.88
CA ILE A 23 35.47 -27.59 -34.19
C ILE A 23 34.26 -27.58 -35.14
N VAL A 24 33.99 -26.43 -35.77
CA VAL A 24 32.92 -26.26 -36.77
C VAL A 24 33.43 -26.71 -38.14
N PRO A 25 32.79 -27.69 -38.82
CA PRO A 25 33.19 -28.10 -40.16
C PRO A 25 32.91 -27.02 -41.21
N GLU A 26 33.83 -26.85 -42.16
CA GLU A 26 33.66 -25.99 -43.33
C GLU A 26 32.43 -26.41 -44.16
N GLY A 27 31.57 -25.45 -44.52
CA GLY A 27 30.33 -25.69 -45.28
C GLY A 27 29.04 -25.74 -44.45
N SER A 28 29.13 -25.65 -43.13
CA SER A 28 27.94 -25.65 -42.25
C SER A 28 27.22 -24.29 -42.26
N HIS A 29 25.92 -24.26 -42.57
CA HIS A 29 25.09 -23.06 -42.43
C HIS A 29 24.50 -22.96 -41.02
N PHE A 30 24.77 -21.83 -40.35
CA PHE A 30 24.21 -21.52 -39.04
C PHE A 30 22.71 -21.29 -39.16
N ILE A 31 21.88 -22.16 -38.57
CA ILE A 31 20.56 -21.73 -38.12
C ILE A 31 20.78 -21.18 -36.72
N ASP A 32 21.12 -19.90 -36.64
CA ASP A 32 21.05 -19.15 -35.40
C ASP A 32 19.61 -19.29 -34.92
N MET A 33 19.35 -20.13 -33.90
CA MET A 33 18.03 -20.22 -33.28
C MET A 33 17.84 -18.94 -32.47
N ALA A 34 17.66 -17.82 -33.17
CA ALA A 34 17.49 -16.51 -32.58
C ALA A 34 16.40 -16.59 -31.49
N PRO A 35 16.57 -15.91 -30.35
CA PRO A 35 15.56 -15.87 -29.32
C PRO A 35 14.21 -15.39 -29.92
N PRO A 36 13.08 -15.89 -29.40
CA PRO A 36 11.77 -15.39 -29.81
C PRO A 36 11.69 -13.88 -29.58
N SER A 37 10.89 -13.18 -30.38
CA SER A 37 10.64 -11.75 -30.21
C SER A 37 10.10 -11.48 -28.80
N LEU A 38 10.80 -10.64 -28.04
CA LEU A 38 10.44 -10.28 -26.67
C LEU A 38 9.63 -8.98 -26.65
N SER A 39 8.60 -8.95 -25.82
CA SER A 39 7.94 -7.71 -25.40
C SER A 39 8.77 -7.01 -24.32
N GLU A 40 8.50 -5.74 -24.06
CA GLU A 40 9.21 -4.96 -23.05
C GLU A 40 9.14 -5.63 -21.65
N GLY A 41 10.30 -5.77 -20.99
CA GLY A 41 10.44 -6.45 -19.69
C GLY A 41 10.50 -7.98 -19.75
N GLN A 42 10.41 -8.59 -20.93
CA GLN A 42 10.65 -10.03 -21.09
C GLN A 42 12.14 -10.32 -21.31
N GLN A 43 12.60 -11.42 -20.74
CA GLN A 43 13.93 -12.00 -20.94
C GLN A 43 13.77 -13.44 -21.44
N ALA A 44 14.70 -13.91 -22.28
CA ALA A 44 14.72 -15.29 -22.75
C ALA A 44 16.01 -16.00 -22.33
N ILE A 45 15.89 -17.21 -21.80
CA ILE A 45 17.01 -18.08 -21.43
C ILE A 45 16.90 -19.38 -22.21
N TRP A 46 17.98 -19.76 -22.91
CA TRP A 46 18.09 -21.05 -23.58
C TRP A 46 18.57 -22.12 -22.60
N ASN A 47 17.84 -23.24 -22.49
CA ASN A 47 18.21 -24.34 -21.58
C ASN A 47 18.91 -25.54 -22.28
N GLY A 48 19.26 -25.42 -23.57
CA GLY A 48 19.80 -26.53 -24.35
C GLY A 48 18.77 -27.22 -25.26
N GLN A 49 17.47 -27.01 -25.05
CA GLN A 49 16.40 -27.63 -25.84
C GLN A 49 15.26 -26.66 -26.22
N VAL A 50 14.95 -25.67 -25.39
CA VAL A 50 13.87 -24.70 -25.62
C VAL A 50 14.23 -23.33 -25.03
N TRP A 51 13.68 -22.27 -25.63
CA TRP A 51 13.71 -20.92 -25.09
C TRP A 51 12.66 -20.80 -23.98
N HIS A 52 13.09 -20.45 -22.77
CA HIS A 52 12.21 -20.08 -21.67
C HIS A 52 12.09 -18.56 -21.62
N ILE A 53 10.87 -18.02 -21.65
CA ILE A 53 10.62 -16.59 -21.54
C ILE A 53 10.17 -16.28 -20.11
N PHE A 54 10.84 -15.35 -19.47
CA PHE A 54 10.52 -14.85 -18.14
C PHE A 54 10.21 -13.35 -18.23
N ARG A 55 9.38 -12.84 -17.33
CA ARG A 55 9.21 -11.40 -17.18
C ARG A 55 9.99 -10.96 -15.95
N ASP A 56 10.81 -9.93 -16.11
CA ASP A 56 11.34 -9.21 -14.97
C ASP A 56 10.17 -8.45 -14.32
N ASN A 57 9.69 -8.97 -13.20
CA ASN A 57 8.61 -8.35 -12.43
C ASN A 57 9.13 -7.28 -11.47
N GLU A 58 10.45 -7.03 -11.38
CA GLU A 58 11.02 -6.05 -10.46
C GLU A 58 10.47 -4.65 -10.73
N GLY A 59 10.32 -4.27 -12.01
CA GLY A 59 9.69 -3.00 -12.39
C GLY A 59 8.21 -2.89 -12.01
N VAL A 60 7.46 -4.00 -12.11
CA VAL A 60 6.04 -4.06 -11.74
C VAL A 60 5.89 -3.98 -10.22
N ASP A 61 6.71 -4.71 -9.47
CA ASP A 61 6.70 -4.70 -8.01
C ASP A 61 7.11 -3.31 -7.47
N ILE A 62 8.10 -2.66 -8.08
CA ILE A 62 8.46 -1.26 -7.76
C ILE A 62 7.26 -0.33 -8.00
N ALA A 63 6.55 -0.48 -9.13
CA ALA A 63 5.41 0.37 -9.44
C ALA A 63 4.22 0.14 -8.48
N LYS A 64 3.91 -1.12 -8.15
CA LYS A 64 2.90 -1.48 -7.13
C LYS A 64 3.26 -0.90 -5.76
N ASN A 65 4.52 -1.03 -5.34
CA ASN A 65 4.98 -0.49 -4.06
C ASN A 65 4.90 1.04 -4.02
N LYS A 66 5.31 1.74 -5.09
CA LYS A 66 5.16 3.20 -5.17
C LYS A 66 3.70 3.67 -5.02
N ALA A 67 2.76 2.97 -5.65
CA ALA A 67 1.34 3.28 -5.53
C ALA A 67 0.81 3.03 -4.11
N ILE A 68 1.26 1.94 -3.46
CA ILE A 68 0.94 1.64 -2.07
C ILE A 68 1.52 2.71 -1.13
N ASP A 69 2.76 3.11 -1.32
CA ASP A 69 3.43 4.14 -0.52
C ASP A 69 2.74 5.49 -0.66
N ALA A 70 2.22 5.82 -1.84
CA ALA A 70 1.42 7.02 -2.06
C ALA A 70 0.09 6.99 -1.27
N ILE A 71 -0.59 5.84 -1.24
CA ILE A 71 -1.80 5.63 -0.42
C ILE A 71 -1.47 5.73 1.08
N ASP A 72 -0.37 5.12 1.52
CA ASP A 72 0.06 5.18 2.92
C ASP A 72 0.42 6.63 3.31
N SER A 73 1.11 7.37 2.44
CA SER A 73 1.45 8.79 2.64
C SER A 73 0.22 9.68 2.72
N ALA A 74 -0.78 9.47 1.85
CA ALA A 74 -2.05 10.20 1.90
C ALA A 74 -2.82 9.92 3.20
N ALA A 75 -2.78 8.68 3.69
CA ALA A 75 -3.39 8.31 4.96
C ALA A 75 -2.66 8.94 6.16
N ASP A 76 -1.34 9.04 6.12
CA ASP A 76 -0.56 9.77 7.12
C ASP A 76 -0.86 11.27 7.09
N GLY A 77 -1.01 11.85 5.90
CA GLY A 77 -1.48 13.23 5.73
C GLY A 77 -2.87 13.44 6.32
N ALA A 78 -3.79 12.50 6.14
CA ALA A 78 -5.13 12.55 6.75
C ALA A 78 -5.08 12.51 8.28
N ARG A 79 -4.22 11.68 8.86
CA ARG A 79 -4.01 11.65 10.32
C ARG A 79 -3.40 12.95 10.83
N ALA A 80 -2.43 13.50 10.12
CA ALA A 80 -1.73 14.71 10.52
C ALA A 80 -2.59 15.98 10.43
N ARG A 81 -3.62 16.00 9.57
CA ARG A 81 -4.61 17.10 9.51
C ARG A 81 -5.45 17.18 10.78
N ASP A 82 -5.65 16.06 11.46
CA ASP A 82 -6.24 16.05 12.80
C ASP A 82 -5.17 16.45 13.82
N GLN A 83 -5.17 17.73 14.22
CA GLN A 83 -4.21 18.31 15.17
C GLN A 83 -4.22 17.66 16.56
N SER A 84 -5.19 16.79 16.82
CA SER A 84 -5.32 16.08 18.08
C SER A 84 -4.57 14.73 18.11
N VAL A 85 -3.90 14.37 17.01
CA VAL A 85 -3.15 13.11 16.84
C VAL A 85 -1.65 13.32 17.11
N GLY A 86 -1.16 12.72 18.19
CA GLY A 86 0.25 12.73 18.62
C GLY A 86 0.42 11.96 19.92
N GLN A 87 1.53 11.24 20.10
CA GLN A 87 1.67 10.23 21.18
C GLN A 87 1.29 10.71 22.59
N LEU A 88 1.60 11.96 22.95
CA LEU A 88 1.27 12.51 24.27
C LEU A 88 -0.19 12.98 24.37
N LEU A 89 -0.69 13.65 23.33
CA LEU A 89 -2.09 14.06 23.22
C LEU A 89 -3.04 12.86 23.19
N ASP A 90 -2.67 11.76 22.52
CA ASP A 90 -3.46 10.53 22.49
C ASP A 90 -3.57 9.89 23.88
N ILE A 91 -2.50 9.95 24.69
CA ILE A 91 -2.49 9.45 26.06
C ILE A 91 -3.36 10.33 26.97
N GLU A 92 -3.25 11.65 26.86
CA GLU A 92 -4.09 12.60 27.61
C GLU A 92 -5.57 12.39 27.28
N TYR A 93 -5.91 12.30 26.00
CA TYR A 93 -7.29 12.02 25.57
C TYR A 93 -7.79 10.67 26.09
N GLN A 94 -6.97 9.61 26.03
CA GLN A 94 -7.36 8.29 26.53
C GLN A 94 -7.65 8.32 28.04
N GLN A 95 -6.84 9.04 28.83
CA GLN A 95 -7.09 9.21 30.26
C GLN A 95 -8.41 9.93 30.53
N VAL A 96 -8.71 10.98 29.78
CA VAL A 96 -9.94 11.76 29.92
C VAL A 96 -11.17 10.92 29.52
N ILE A 97 -11.08 10.12 28.44
CA ILE A 97 -12.16 9.19 28.02
C ILE A 97 -12.42 8.12 29.10
N GLU A 98 -11.37 7.55 29.67
CA GLU A 98 -11.49 6.57 30.76
C GLU A 98 -12.08 7.19 32.03
N ALA A 99 -11.67 8.41 32.37
CA ALA A 99 -12.22 9.18 33.47
C ALA A 99 -13.72 9.46 33.25
N HIS A 100 -14.09 9.86 32.03
CA HIS A 100 -15.48 10.04 31.62
C HIS A 100 -16.29 8.75 31.77
N GLY A 101 -15.78 7.61 31.29
CA GLY A 101 -16.45 6.31 31.40
C GLY A 101 -16.68 5.88 32.85
N ARG A 102 -15.70 6.10 33.74
CA ARG A 102 -15.84 5.84 35.19
C ARG A 102 -16.90 6.75 35.81
N TRP A 103 -16.87 8.04 35.50
CA TRP A 103 -17.81 9.01 36.06
C TRP A 103 -19.24 8.79 35.57
N TYR A 104 -19.41 8.40 34.30
CA TYR A 104 -20.68 7.96 33.72
C TYR A 104 -21.25 6.73 34.43
N ALA A 105 -20.41 5.73 34.71
CA ALA A 105 -20.83 4.52 35.43
C ALA A 105 -21.32 4.81 36.87
N ASP A 106 -20.78 5.86 37.49
CA ASP A 106 -21.21 6.37 38.80
C ASP A 106 -22.44 7.30 38.73
N GLY A 107 -23.03 7.49 37.54
CA GLY A 107 -24.21 8.33 37.34
C GLY A 107 -23.92 9.83 37.32
N TYR A 108 -22.70 10.23 36.98
CA TYR A 108 -22.24 11.63 36.99
C TYR A 108 -22.36 12.31 38.37
N ASP A 109 -22.03 11.59 39.44
CA ASP A 109 -21.96 12.15 40.80
C ASP A 109 -20.97 13.32 40.85
N GLU A 110 -21.46 14.56 40.97
CA GLU A 110 -20.64 15.78 40.95
C GLU A 110 -19.55 15.78 42.03
N THR A 111 -19.79 15.13 43.16
CA THR A 111 -18.80 15.02 44.25
C THR A 111 -17.60 14.17 43.89
N LYS A 112 -17.73 13.34 42.85
CA LYS A 112 -16.70 12.44 42.32
C LYS A 112 -16.21 12.81 40.93
N CYS A 113 -16.56 14.01 40.44
CA CYS A 113 -16.11 14.46 39.13
C CYS A 113 -14.56 14.37 39.02
N PRO A 114 -14.03 13.63 38.02
CA PRO A 114 -12.60 13.47 37.81
C PRO A 114 -11.87 14.79 37.57
N GLU A 115 -10.59 14.85 37.96
CA GLU A 115 -9.78 16.07 37.87
C GLU A 115 -9.51 16.47 36.43
N GLU A 116 -9.38 15.49 35.52
CA GLU A 116 -9.16 15.69 34.09
C GLU A 116 -10.35 16.40 33.43
N ILE A 117 -11.58 16.05 33.83
CA ILE A 117 -12.81 16.68 33.31
C ILE A 117 -12.99 18.07 33.92
N LYS A 118 -12.65 18.26 35.21
CA LYS A 118 -12.67 19.58 35.85
C LYS A 118 -11.69 20.53 35.18
N ALA A 119 -10.47 20.09 34.91
CA ALA A 119 -9.45 20.90 34.27
C ALA A 119 -9.92 21.40 32.89
N TRP A 120 -10.58 20.55 32.10
CA TRP A 120 -11.21 20.97 30.84
C TRP A 120 -12.35 21.96 31.05
N ALA A 121 -13.28 21.63 31.96
CA ALA A 121 -14.44 22.47 32.25
C ALA A 121 -14.04 23.89 32.71
N ASP A 122 -13.04 23.99 33.59
CA ASP A 122 -12.51 25.25 34.08
C ASP A 122 -11.78 26.03 32.96
N ALA A 123 -11.05 25.34 32.06
CA ALA A 123 -10.34 25.97 30.95
C ALA A 123 -11.29 26.55 29.88
N GLU A 124 -12.35 25.82 29.54
CA GLU A 124 -13.34 26.24 28.54
C GLU A 124 -14.49 27.08 29.13
N GLY A 125 -14.56 27.19 30.47
CA GLY A 125 -15.61 27.93 31.16
C GLY A 125 -16.99 27.28 31.06
N VAL A 126 -17.04 25.96 30.91
CA VAL A 126 -18.26 25.15 30.80
C VAL A 126 -18.50 24.33 32.07
N THR A 127 -19.67 23.69 32.17
CA THR A 127 -19.92 22.75 33.27
C THR A 127 -19.14 21.45 33.08
N PRO A 128 -18.79 20.73 34.17
CA PRO A 128 -18.14 19.42 34.04
C PRO A 128 -18.93 18.41 33.20
N LEU A 129 -20.27 18.46 33.24
CA LEU A 129 -21.11 17.59 32.41
C LEU A 129 -21.04 17.97 30.92
N GLN A 130 -21.00 19.26 30.58
CA GLN A 130 -20.79 19.72 29.21
C GLN A 130 -19.42 19.31 28.69
N ALA A 131 -18.36 19.55 29.48
CA ALA A 131 -17.00 19.11 29.12
C ALA A 131 -16.96 17.60 28.87
N ALA A 132 -17.56 16.79 29.75
CA ALA A 132 -17.69 15.35 29.59
C ALA A 132 -18.36 14.95 28.27
N GLN A 133 -19.44 15.64 27.87
CA GLN A 133 -20.13 15.40 26.61
C GLN A 133 -19.27 15.78 25.41
N GLU A 134 -18.64 16.95 25.42
CA GLU A 134 -17.75 17.42 24.35
C GLU A 134 -16.55 16.47 24.15
N ILE A 135 -15.96 15.99 25.24
CA ILE A 135 -14.89 14.99 25.23
C ILE A 135 -15.38 13.70 24.56
N ALA A 136 -16.57 13.21 24.94
CA ALA A 136 -17.14 11.98 24.38
C ALA A 136 -17.45 12.13 22.88
N GLU A 137 -17.98 13.27 22.46
CA GLU A 137 -18.26 13.59 21.06
C GLU A 137 -16.97 13.68 20.24
N ALA A 138 -15.95 14.38 20.75
CA ALA A 138 -14.64 14.47 20.12
C ALA A 138 -13.97 13.09 19.99
N ALA A 139 -14.07 12.26 21.02
CA ALA A 139 -13.56 10.89 21.01
C ALA A 139 -14.26 10.02 19.96
N ALA A 140 -15.60 10.08 19.89
CA ALA A 140 -16.38 9.33 18.92
C ALA A 140 -16.07 9.77 17.48
N HIS A 141 -15.92 11.09 17.27
CA HIS A 141 -15.52 11.63 15.98
C HIS A 141 -14.14 11.12 15.55
N ARG A 142 -13.15 11.15 16.46
CA ARG A 142 -11.79 10.66 16.19
C ARG A 142 -11.79 9.17 15.84
N GLU A 143 -12.52 8.35 16.59
CA GLU A 143 -12.61 6.92 16.31
C GLU A 143 -13.16 6.66 14.89
N GLU A 144 -14.20 7.39 14.50
CA GLU A 144 -14.79 7.28 13.17
C GLU A 144 -13.79 7.69 12.07
N VAL A 145 -13.08 8.81 12.25
CA VAL A 145 -12.05 9.27 11.29
C VAL A 145 -10.94 8.22 11.13
N ILE A 146 -10.40 7.69 12.23
CA ILE A 146 -9.35 6.66 12.19
C ILE A 146 -9.85 5.40 11.48
N ARG A 147 -11.08 4.99 11.77
CA ARG A 147 -11.72 3.83 11.14
C ARG A 147 -11.89 4.04 9.64
N GLN A 148 -12.34 5.22 9.22
CA GLN A 148 -12.50 5.60 7.82
C GLN A 148 -11.16 5.58 7.07
N ILE A 149 -10.12 6.24 7.61
CA ILE A 149 -8.76 6.23 7.06
C ILE A 149 -8.23 4.80 6.92
N ARG A 150 -8.45 3.94 7.93
CA ARG A 150 -8.06 2.52 7.88
C ARG A 150 -8.78 1.77 6.78
N SER A 151 -10.08 1.94 6.67
CA SER A 151 -10.90 1.27 5.65
C SER A 151 -10.41 1.60 4.24
N ILE A 152 -10.28 2.90 3.92
CA ILE A 152 -9.89 3.37 2.58
C ILE A 152 -8.48 2.92 2.23
N ARG A 153 -7.51 3.08 3.15
CA ARG A 153 -6.12 2.66 2.93
C ARG A 153 -6.00 1.16 2.64
N LEU A 154 -6.68 0.33 3.42
CA LEU A 154 -6.63 -1.13 3.22
C LEU A 154 -7.32 -1.54 1.91
N ALA A 155 -8.45 -0.91 1.56
CA ALA A 155 -9.12 -1.14 0.29
C ALA A 155 -8.23 -0.76 -0.91
N GLY A 156 -7.57 0.40 -0.87
CA GLY A 156 -6.65 0.84 -1.92
C GLY A 156 -5.45 -0.10 -2.09
N LYS A 157 -4.83 -0.52 -0.98
CA LYS A 157 -3.73 -1.50 -1.02
C LYS A 157 -4.16 -2.84 -1.60
N ALA A 158 -5.37 -3.30 -1.25
CA ALA A 158 -5.91 -4.53 -1.82
C ALA A 158 -6.15 -4.39 -3.33
N ALA A 159 -6.69 -3.26 -3.78
CA ALA A 159 -6.93 -2.98 -5.20
C ALA A 159 -5.63 -2.98 -6.03
N VAL A 160 -4.58 -2.30 -5.56
CA VAL A 160 -3.27 -2.29 -6.24
C VAL A 160 -2.64 -3.69 -6.30
N ARG A 161 -2.74 -4.46 -5.20
CA ARG A 161 -2.19 -5.83 -5.15
C ARG A 161 -2.92 -6.81 -6.06
N ALA A 162 -4.23 -6.62 -6.23
CA ALA A 162 -5.06 -7.48 -7.07
C ALA A 162 -4.98 -7.14 -8.57
N ALA A 163 -4.39 -6.00 -8.92
CA ALA A 163 -4.31 -5.55 -10.30
C ALA A 163 -3.29 -6.36 -11.12
N ALA A 164 -3.62 -6.53 -12.41
CA ALA A 164 -2.75 -7.14 -13.39
C ALA A 164 -1.43 -6.37 -13.55
N ASP A 165 -0.38 -7.05 -13.98
CA ASP A 165 0.98 -6.50 -14.03
C ASP A 165 1.17 -5.40 -15.09
N ASP A 166 0.24 -5.28 -16.05
CA ASP A 166 0.20 -4.24 -17.07
C ASP A 166 -0.77 -3.09 -16.73
N ALA A 167 -1.39 -3.11 -15.54
CA ALA A 167 -2.32 -2.07 -15.11
C ALA A 167 -1.63 -0.74 -14.76
N ASP A 168 -2.35 0.36 -14.91
CA ASP A 168 -1.93 1.66 -14.38
C ASP A 168 -2.20 1.73 -12.87
N PHE A 169 -1.19 1.40 -12.07
CA PHE A 169 -1.30 1.42 -10.61
C PHE A 169 -1.53 2.83 -10.03
N THR A 170 -1.10 3.88 -10.73
CA THR A 170 -1.36 5.27 -10.31
C THR A 170 -2.83 5.61 -10.48
N ALA A 171 -3.44 5.24 -11.62
CA ALA A 171 -4.87 5.41 -11.84
C ALA A 171 -5.72 4.60 -10.85
N ILE A 172 -5.27 3.41 -10.46
CA ILE A 172 -5.94 2.58 -9.43
C ILE A 172 -5.85 3.23 -8.05
N ALA A 173 -4.69 3.78 -7.69
CA ALA A 173 -4.49 4.41 -6.38
C ALA A 173 -5.21 5.77 -6.25
N GLY A 174 -5.34 6.52 -7.35
CA GLY A 174 -5.87 7.89 -7.38
C GLY A 174 -7.16 8.11 -6.58
N PRO A 175 -8.25 7.36 -6.82
CA PRO A 175 -9.51 7.54 -6.10
C PRO A 175 -9.39 7.37 -4.57
N PHE A 176 -8.53 6.47 -4.11
CA PHE A 176 -8.30 6.25 -2.68
C PHE A 176 -7.48 7.39 -2.06
N ILE A 177 -6.48 7.88 -2.80
CA ILE A 177 -5.70 9.05 -2.41
C ILE A 177 -6.61 10.28 -2.30
N ASP A 178 -7.49 10.50 -3.28
CA ASP A 178 -8.44 11.61 -3.27
C ASP A 178 -9.37 11.52 -2.07
N GLN A 179 -9.94 10.34 -1.78
CA GLN A 179 -10.77 10.13 -0.59
C GLN A 179 -10.02 10.45 0.70
N LEU A 180 -8.79 9.96 0.85
CA LEU A 180 -7.97 10.23 2.03
C LEU A 180 -7.66 11.72 2.15
N ASN A 181 -7.39 12.40 1.04
CA ASN A 181 -7.11 13.84 1.03
C ASN A 181 -8.29 14.70 1.48
N HIS A 182 -9.52 14.27 1.24
CA HIS A 182 -10.72 15.00 1.67
C HIS A 182 -11.12 14.72 3.14
N ILE A 183 -10.51 13.74 3.81
CA ILE A 183 -10.74 13.51 5.25
C ILE A 183 -10.10 14.67 6.03
N GLY A 184 -10.91 15.32 6.87
CA GLY A 184 -10.51 16.48 7.68
C GLY A 184 -10.80 17.84 7.03
N ASP A 185 -11.13 17.90 5.74
CA ASP A 185 -11.51 19.15 5.05
C ASP A 185 -12.98 19.55 5.31
N THR A 186 -13.75 18.70 5.99
CA THR A 186 -15.11 19.05 6.44
C THR A 186 -14.99 19.96 7.65
N THR A 187 -14.81 21.26 7.40
CA THR A 187 -14.92 22.30 8.41
C THR A 187 -16.28 22.13 9.09
N ILE A 188 -16.29 21.68 10.34
CA ILE A 188 -17.47 21.84 11.19
C ILE A 188 -17.59 23.34 11.36
N ALA A 189 -18.58 23.93 10.67
CA ALA A 189 -18.96 25.30 10.92
C ALA A 189 -19.33 25.38 12.41
N ALA A 190 -18.47 26.03 13.19
CA ALA A 190 -18.78 26.38 14.57
C ALA A 190 -20.11 27.14 14.57
N ALA A 191 -21.11 26.55 15.23
CA ALA A 191 -22.41 27.14 15.50
C ALA A 191 -22.55 27.34 17.01
#